data_AF-A0A317H527-F1
#
_entry.id   AF-A0A317H527-F1
#
_cell.length_a   1.000
_cell.length_b   1.000
_cell.length_c   1.000
_cell.angle_alpha   90.00
_cell.angle_beta   90.00
_cell.angle_gamma   90.00
#
_symmetry.space_group_name_H-M   'P 1'
#
loop_
_entity.id
_entity.type
_entity.pdbx_description
1 polymer ?
#
loop_
_entity_poly.entity_id
_entity_poly.type
_entity_poly.pdbx_seq_one_letter_code
_entity_poly.pdbx_strand_id
1 'polypeptide(L)' 'MDDEPAAGTVWLPVYAALLGAPAPPMAAGQPRGARGETNRKARQLLNWQPIYRSWREGFVQVMREWTNEAQA' A
#
# COMPACT_ATOMS: atom_id res chain seq x y z
N MET A 1 -4.86 0.86 -9.41
CA MET A 1 -4.39 0.87 -8.01
C MET A 1 -5.50 1.33 -7.08
N ASP A 2 -5.26 1.40 -5.77
CA ASP A 2 -6.12 2.16 -4.85
C ASP A 2 -6.36 3.59 -5.38
N ASP A 3 -7.43 4.23 -4.91
CA ASP A 3 -7.78 5.59 -5.33
C ASP A 3 -7.02 6.67 -4.49
N GLU A 4 -5.99 6.26 -3.73
CA GLU A 4 -5.23 7.09 -2.77
C GLU A 4 -3.70 7.03 -2.99
N PRO A 5 -3.20 7.46 -4.17
CA PRO A 5 -1.77 7.42 -4.46
C PRO A 5 -0.99 8.26 -3.43
N ALA A 6 0.09 7.69 -2.90
CA ALA A 6 0.95 8.33 -1.92
C ALA A 6 2.42 8.30 -2.36
N ALA A 7 3.16 9.37 -2.05
CA ALA A 7 4.60 9.39 -2.24
C ALA A 7 5.28 8.35 -1.32
N GLY A 8 6.45 7.85 -1.73
CA GLY A 8 7.27 6.95 -0.90
C GLY A 8 7.56 7.51 0.50
N THR A 9 7.76 8.83 0.59
CA THR A 9 7.94 9.55 1.86
C THR A 9 6.73 9.49 2.79
N VAL A 10 5.55 9.14 2.28
CA VAL A 10 4.30 9.06 3.05
C VAL A 10 3.99 7.62 3.44
N TRP A 11 4.05 6.67 2.50
CA TRP A 11 3.60 5.30 2.78
C TRP A 11 4.69 4.40 3.38
N LEU A 12 5.95 4.62 3.03
CA LEU A 12 7.05 3.74 3.42
C LEU A 12 7.33 3.75 4.93
N PRO A 13 7.27 4.90 5.65
CA PRO A 13 7.40 4.90 7.11
C PRO A 13 6.27 4.13 7.82
N VAL A 14 5.04 4.20 7.29
CA VAL A 14 3.89 3.45 7.84
C VAL A 14 4.11 1.96 7.69
N TYR A 15 4.56 1.52 6.51
CA TYR A 15 4.88 0.13 6.25
C TYR A 15 6.01 -0.40 7.14
N ALA A 16 7.10 0.36 7.29
CA ALA A 16 8.21 -0.01 8.16
C ALA A 16 7.79 -0.17 9.63
N ALA A 17 6.94 0.74 10.14
CA ALA A 17 6.43 0.66 11.50
C ALA A 17 5.60 -0.62 11.75
N LEU A 18 4.80 -1.04 10.77
CA LEU A 18 4.02 -2.28 10.87
C LEU A 18 4.90 -3.53 10.96
N LEU A 19 6.07 -3.51 10.30
CA LEU A 19 7.06 -4.59 10.38
C LEU A 19 7.94 -4.53 11.65
N GLY A 20 7.77 -3.53 12.51
CA GLY A 20 8.69 -3.27 13.63
C GLY A 20 10.09 -2.83 13.17
N ALA A 21 10.22 -2.35 11.93
CA ALA A 21 11.47 -1.88 11.35
C ALA A 21 11.67 -0.37 11.61
N PRO A 22 12.92 0.11 11.68
CA PRO A 22 13.20 1.55 11.78
C PRO A 22 12.69 2.29 10.53
N ALA A 23 12.34 3.56 10.70
CA ALA A 23 11.94 4.41 9.59
C ALA A 23 13.10 4.55 8.58
N PRO A 24 12.84 4.37 7.27
CA PRO A 24 13.88 4.47 6.26
C PRO A 24 14.34 5.92 6.08
N PRO A 25 15.61 6.14 5.66
CA PRO A 25 16.12 7.47 5.38
C PRO A 25 15.33 8.11 4.24
N MET A 26 14.97 9.38 4.41
CA MET A 26 14.32 10.16 3.35
C MET A 26 15.37 10.60 2.32
N ALA A 27 15.25 10.12 1.09
CA ALA A 27 16.05 10.63 -0.02
C ALA A 27 15.32 11.79 -0.69
N ALA A 28 15.96 12.97 -0.74
CA ALA A 28 15.49 14.07 -1.57
C ALA A 28 15.89 13.82 -3.03
N GLY A 29 14.91 13.64 -3.91
CA GLY A 29 15.13 13.42 -5.33
C GLY A 29 13.86 13.03 -6.06
N GLN A 30 13.84 13.26 -7.38
CA GLN A 30 12.78 12.80 -8.29
C GLN A 30 13.24 11.49 -8.96
N PRO A 31 13.05 10.30 -8.34
CA PRO A 31 13.15 9.06 -9.10
C PRO A 31 12.13 9.14 -10.25
N ARG A 32 12.42 8.54 -11.42
CA ARG A 32 11.45 8.47 -12.55
C ARG A 32 10.06 8.15 -11.97
N GLY A 33 9.17 9.14 -12.00
CA GLY A 33 8.01 9.18 -11.11
C GLY A 33 7.22 7.89 -11.14
N ALA A 34 6.78 7.43 -9.97
CA ALA A 34 5.74 6.42 -9.88
C ALA A 34 4.58 6.88 -10.77
N ARG A 35 4.23 6.08 -11.77
CA ARG A 35 3.14 6.42 -12.68
C ARG A 35 1.84 6.05 -11.96
N GLY A 36 0.93 7.00 -11.85
CA GLY A 36 -0.42 6.70 -11.42
C GLY A 36 -1.04 5.67 -12.37
N GLU A 37 -1.56 4.57 -11.83
CA GLU A 37 -2.26 3.54 -12.59
C GLU A 37 -3.76 3.61 -12.31
N THR A 38 -4.56 3.85 -13.35
CA THR A 38 -6.02 3.85 -13.23
C THR A 38 -6.59 2.47 -13.56
N ASN A 39 -7.33 1.87 -12.60
CA ASN A 39 -8.05 0.61 -12.81
C ASN A 39 -9.47 0.82 -13.36
N ARG A 40 -9.74 2.01 -13.93
CA ARG A 40 -11.09 2.41 -14.36
C ARG A 40 -11.74 1.39 -15.31
N LYS A 41 -10.99 0.85 -16.27
CA LYS A 41 -11.52 -0.16 -17.21
C LYS A 41 -11.96 -1.44 -16.50
N ALA A 42 -11.13 -1.96 -15.59
CA ALA A 42 -11.46 -3.17 -14.83
C ALA A 42 -12.70 -2.96 -13.94
N ARG A 43 -12.77 -1.81 -13.26
CA ARG A 43 -13.92 -1.47 -12.42
C ARG A 43 -15.21 -1.30 -13.22
N GLN A 44 -15.15 -0.56 -14.33
CA GLN A 44 -16.34 -0.22 -15.12
C GLN A 44 -16.84 -1.36 -16.01
N LEU A 45 -15.93 -2.14 -16.60
CA LEU A 45 -16.30 -3.13 -17.61
C LEU A 45 -16.28 -4.56 -17.08
N LEU A 46 -15.49 -4.85 -16.04
CA LEU A 46 -15.33 -6.19 -15.49
C LEU A 46 -15.95 -6.33 -14.10
N ASN A 47 -16.60 -5.27 -13.59
CA ASN A 47 -17.16 -5.20 -12.24
C ASN A 47 -16.14 -5.57 -11.14
N TRP A 48 -14.85 -5.39 -11.44
CA TRP A 48 -13.77 -5.73 -10.52
C TRP A 48 -13.70 -4.72 -9.39
N GLN A 49 -13.51 -5.20 -8.16
CA GLN A 49 -13.30 -4.37 -6.98
C GLN A 49 -12.01 -4.81 -6.27
N PRO A 50 -11.19 -3.87 -5.77
CA PRO A 50 -10.04 -4.23 -4.96
C PRO A 50 -10.53 -4.83 -3.62
N ILE A 51 -9.82 -5.84 -3.12
CA ILE A 51 -10.10 -6.44 -1.81
C ILE A 51 -9.90 -5.40 -0.71
N TYR A 52 -8.84 -4.60 -0.80
CA TYR A 52 -8.53 -3.51 0.12
C TYR A 52 -8.65 -2.17 -0.60
N ARG A 53 -9.44 -1.24 -0.05
CA ARG A 53 -9.76 0.04 -0.71
C ARG A 53 -8.65 1.09 -0.61
N SER A 54 -7.77 0.96 0.38
CA SER A 54 -6.58 1.80 0.54
C SER A 54 -5.39 0.94 0.98
N TRP A 55 -4.18 1.39 0.68
CA TRP A 55 -2.97 0.76 1.18
C TRP A 55 -2.87 0.83 2.72
N ARG A 56 -3.49 1.84 3.36
CA ARG A 56 -3.51 1.99 4.82
C ARG A 56 -4.30 0.87 5.49
N GLU A 57 -5.48 0.58 4.95
CA GLU A 57 -6.32 -0.51 5.42
C GLU A 57 -5.69 -1.86 5.09
N GLY A 58 -5.24 -2.03 3.84
CA GLY A 58 -4.68 -3.28 3.36
C GLY A 58 -3.44 -3.73 4.13
N PHE A 59 -2.49 -2.83 4.42
CA PHE A 59 -1.32 -3.19 5.21
C PHE A 59 -1.69 -3.68 6.61
N VAL A 60 -2.65 -3.02 7.27
CA VAL A 60 -3.08 -3.40 8.63
C VAL A 60 -3.81 -4.74 8.62
N GLN A 61 -4.71 -4.97 7.65
CA GLN A 61 -5.48 -6.22 7.58
C GLN A 61 -4.58 -7.41 7.26
N VAL A 62 -3.72 -7.30 6.25
CA VAL A 62 -2.77 -8.37 5.88
C VAL A 62 -1.80 -8.68 7.03
N MET A 63 -1.30 -7.66 7.75
CA MET A 63 -0.41 -7.90 8.90
C MET A 63 -1.10 -8.65 10.04
N ARG A 64 -2.38 -8.36 10.29
CA ARG A 64 -3.17 -9.09 11.30
C ARG A 64 -3.38 -10.55 10.87
N GLU A 65 -3.76 -10.77 9.62
CA GLU A 65 -3.93 -12.11 9.06
C GLU A 65 -2.63 -12.92 9.18
N TRP A 66 -1.50 -12.34 8.75
CA TRP A 66 -0.18 -12.97 8.84
C TRP A 66 0.23 -13.30 10.28
N THR A 67 -0.04 -12.40 11.23
CA THR A 67 0.27 -12.64 12.64
C THR A 67 -0.57 -13.78 13.21
N ASN A 68 -1.84 -13.85 12.84
CA ASN A 68 -2.73 -14.92 13.30
C ASN A 68 -2.31 -16.29 12.73
N GLU A 69 -1.90 -16.34 11.46
CA GLU A 69 -1.37 -17.56 10.84
C GLU A 69 -0.06 -18.01 11.50
N ALA A 70 0.83 -17.09 11.86
CA ALA A 70 2.09 -17.41 12.53
C ALA A 70 1.90 -17.93 13.98
N GLN A 71 0.71 -17.74 14.56
CA GLN A 71 0.36 -18.19 15.91
C GLN A 71 -0.47 -19.48 15.95
N ALA A 72 -0.94 -19.98 14.79
CA ALA A 72 -1.74 -21.19 14.64
C ALA A 72 -0.87 -22.43 14.38
#